data_AF-A0A957NKK2-F1
#
_entry.id   AF-A0A957NKK2-F1
#
_cell.length_a   1.000
_cell.length_b   1.000
_cell.length_c   1.000
_cell.angle_alpha   90.00
_cell.angle_beta   90.00
_cell.angle_gamma   90.00
#
_symmetry.space_group_name_H-M   'P 1'
#
loop_
_entity.id
_entity.type
_entity.pdbx_description
1 polymer ?
#
loop_
_entity_poly.entity_id
_entity_poly.type
_entity_poly.pdbx_seq_one_letter_code
_entity_poly.pdbx_strand_id
1 'polypeptide(L)' 'TVTILQQPQHGSAVVNGVAIVYTPESGYQGADTFTYAVTDGQGATASATVTITVQQTADGPAIYLPLIHNQ' A
#
# COMPACT_ATOMS: atom_id res chain seq x y z
N THR A 1 -2.06 -15.89 -3.44
CA THR A 1 -0.97 -15.04 -3.98
C THR A 1 -1.39 -13.59 -3.88
N VAL A 2 -0.46 -12.66 -3.61
CA VAL A 2 -0.73 -11.22 -3.63
C VAL A 2 0.01 -10.59 -4.81
N THR A 3 -0.67 -9.72 -5.56
CA THR A 3 -0.11 -9.04 -6.74
C THR A 3 -0.47 -7.56 -6.70
N ILE A 4 0.49 -6.68 -7.01
CA ILE A 4 0.22 -5.25 -7.20
C ILE A 4 -0.31 -5.05 -8.62
N LEU A 5 -1.52 -4.51 -8.74
CA LEU A 5 -2.17 -4.20 -10.02
C LEU A 5 -1.83 -2.78 -10.51
N GLN A 6 -1.75 -1.83 -9.57
CA GLN A 6 -1.43 -0.44 -9.85
C GLN A 6 -0.46 0.06 -8.79
N GLN A 7 0.71 0.55 -9.22
CA GLN A 7 1.68 1.16 -8.32
C GLN A 7 1.19 2.55 -7.84
N PRO A 8 1.66 3.00 -6.67
CA PRO A 8 1.51 4.38 -6.23
C PRO A 8 2.17 5.37 -7.20
N GLN A 9 1.74 6.62 -7.18
CA GLN A 9 2.33 7.67 -8.02
C GLN A 9 3.58 8.27 -7.38
N HIS A 10 3.65 8.27 -6.04
CA HIS A 10 4.69 8.97 -5.27
C HIS A 10 5.43 8.04 -4.31
N GLY A 11 5.58 6.78 -4.72
CA GLY A 11 6.24 5.75 -3.97
C GLY A 11 6.23 4.42 -4.71
N SER A 12 6.60 3.36 -4.00
CA SER A 12 6.54 1.98 -4.50
C SER A 12 5.81 1.09 -3.52
N ALA A 13 5.01 0.15 -4.03
CA ALA A 13 4.39 -0.92 -3.27
C ALA A 13 4.99 -2.27 -3.71
N VAL A 14 5.52 -3.03 -2.77
CA VAL A 14 6.16 -4.33 -3.01
C VAL A 14 5.56 -5.39 -2.11
N VAL A 15 5.20 -6.53 -2.69
CA VAL A 15 4.73 -7.69 -1.92
C VAL A 15 5.91 -8.34 -1.20
N ASN A 16 5.79 -8.52 0.11
CA ASN A 16 6.75 -9.22 0.95
C ASN A 16 6.02 -10.28 1.78
N GLY A 17 5.93 -11.50 1.24
CA GLY A 17 5.16 -12.59 1.83
C GLY A 17 3.66 -12.30 1.79
N VAL A 18 3.07 -12.11 2.97
CA VAL A 18 1.64 -11.74 3.14
C VAL A 18 1.43 -10.25 3.37
N ALA A 19 2.49 -9.46 3.45
CA ALA A 19 2.45 -8.01 3.63
C ALA A 19 2.74 -7.27 2.32
N ILE A 20 2.29 -6.02 2.24
CA ILE A 20 2.70 -5.08 1.20
C ILE A 20 3.51 -3.98 1.89
N VAL A 21 4.75 -3.79 1.43
CA VAL A 21 5.64 -2.72 1.91
C VAL A 21 5.50 -1.53 0.97
N TYR A 22 5.06 -0.40 1.52
CA TYR A 22 5.04 0.89 0.83
C TYR A 22 6.26 1.72 1.20
N THR A 23 6.98 2.23 0.20
CA THR A 23 8.10 3.16 0.38
C THR A 23 7.79 4.45 -0.40
N PRO A 24 7.54 5.58 0.27
CA PRO A 24 7.32 6.86 -0.42
C PRO A 24 8.59 7.35 -1.10
N GLU A 25 8.43 8.18 -2.13
CA GLU A 25 9.53 8.98 -2.67
C GLU A 25 10.10 9.89 -1.58
N SER A 26 11.41 10.08 -1.59
CA SER A 26 12.09 10.92 -0.60
C SER A 26 11.52 12.33 -0.60
N GLY A 27 11.02 12.78 0.56
CA GLY A 27 10.45 14.11 0.74
C GLY A 27 8.99 14.25 0.30
N TYR A 28 8.37 13.22 -0.27
CA TYR A 28 6.95 13.25 -0.61
C TYR A 28 6.08 13.38 0.64
N GLN A 29 5.06 14.22 0.52
CA GLN A 29 4.02 14.43 1.52
C GLN A 29 2.68 14.52 0.79
N GLY A 30 1.68 13.82 1.31
CA GLY A 30 0.36 13.78 0.68
C GLY A 30 -0.22 12.39 0.64
N ALA A 31 -1.38 12.29 -0.01
CA ALA A 31 -2.07 11.04 -0.21
C ALA A 31 -1.56 10.33 -1.46
N ASP A 32 -1.25 9.05 -1.33
CA ASP A 32 -0.85 8.16 -2.41
C ASP A 32 -1.73 6.90 -2.39
N THR A 33 -1.86 6.24 -3.54
CA THR A 33 -2.81 5.12 -3.69
C THR A 33 -2.23 4.00 -4.52
N PHE A 34 -2.41 2.76 -4.09
CA PHE A 34 -2.08 1.58 -4.90
C PHE A 34 -3.23 0.58 -4.86
N THR A 35 -3.32 -0.27 -5.88
CA THR A 35 -4.32 -1.35 -5.95
C THR A 35 -3.61 -2.69 -5.97
N TYR A 36 -4.09 -3.64 -5.16
CA TYR A 36 -3.60 -5.01 -5.13
C TYR A 36 -4.73 -6.01 -5.35
N ALA A 37 -4.36 -7.24 -5.71
CA ALA A 37 -5.26 -8.38 -5.78
C ALA A 37 -4.72 -9.54 -4.95
N VAL A 38 -5.64 -10.30 -4.35
CA VAL A 38 -5.37 -11.56 -3.66
C VAL A 38 -6.05 -12.67 -4.45
N THR A 39 -5.29 -13.70 -4.79
CA THR A 39 -5.78 -14.95 -5.37
C THR A 39 -5.76 -16.05 -4.32
N ASP A 40 -6.86 -16.75 -4.11
CA ASP A 40 -6.89 -17.94 -3.24
C ASP A 40 -6.23 -19.16 -3.91
N GLY A 41 -6.11 -20.27 -3.18
CA GLY A 41 -5.51 -21.51 -3.72
C GLY A 41 -6.36 -22.21 -4.79
N GLN A 42 -7.58 -21.72 -5.05
CA GLN A 42 -8.54 -22.28 -6.00
C GLN A 42 -8.72 -21.38 -7.25
N GLY A 43 -8.01 -20.25 -7.30
CA GLY A 43 -8.02 -19.32 -8.44
C GLY A 43 -9.05 -18.19 -8.34
N ALA A 44 -9.83 -18.11 -7.26
CA ALA A 44 -10.69 -16.96 -7.01
C ALA A 44 -9.85 -15.73 -6.68
N THR A 45 -10.24 -14.56 -7.21
CA THR A 45 -9.50 -13.31 -7.01
C THR A 45 -10.38 -12.20 -6.44
N ALA A 46 -9.82 -11.41 -5.54
CA ALA A 46 -10.42 -10.19 -5.02
C ALA A 46 -9.38 -9.06 -5.08
N SER A 47 -9.82 -7.81 -5.29
CA SER A 47 -8.95 -6.65 -5.36
C SER A 47 -9.38 -5.54 -4.42
N ALA A 48 -8.41 -4.74 -3.97
CA ALA A 48 -8.65 -3.60 -3.10
C ALA A 48 -7.69 -2.45 -3.42
N THR A 49 -8.16 -1.23 -3.19
CA THR A 49 -7.36 -0.01 -3.29
C THR A 49 -7.01 0.47 -1.89
N VAL A 50 -5.72 0.74 -1.68
CA VAL A 50 -5.18 1.27 -0.43
C VAL A 50 -4.83 2.73 -0.66
N THR A 51 -5.31 3.60 0.23
CA THR A 51 -4.91 5.00 0.30
C THR A 51 -4.01 5.20 1.51
N ILE A 52 -2.84 5.79 1.29
CA ILE A 52 -1.84 6.09 2.32
C ILE A 52 -1.66 7.60 2.37
N THR A 53 -1.66 8.18 3.56
CA THR A 53 -1.30 9.59 3.75
C THR A 53 0.08 9.67 4.38
N VAL A 54 1.06 10.21 3.64
CA VAL A 54 2.43 10.44 4.10
C VAL A 54 2.50 11.81 4.75
N GLN A 55 2.88 11.84 6.03
CA GLN A 55 3.07 13.06 6.81
C GLN A 55 4.53 13.13 7.27
N GLN A 56 5.18 14.30 7.13
CA GLN A 56 6.43 14.53 7.84
C GLN A 56 6.13 14.70 9.33
N THR A 57 6.65 13.79 10.13
CA THR A 57 6.76 13.98 11.57
C THR A 57 7.93 14.93 11.83
N ALA A 58 7.66 16.07 12.45
CA ALA A 58 8.72 16.87 13.06
C ALA A 58 9.40 16.00 14.12
N ASP A 59 10.62 15.53 13.86
CA ASP A 59 11.46 14.70 14.74
C ASP A 59 10.74 13.55 15.49
N GLY A 60 10.08 12.64 14.76
CA GLY A 60 9.50 11.41 15.34
C GLY A 60 9.24 10.31 14.31
N PRO A 61 9.00 9.05 14.71
CA PRO A 61 8.74 7.96 13.76
C PRO A 61 7.40 8.17 13.03
N ALA A 62 7.42 8.07 11.70
CA ALA A 62 6.22 8.17 10.88
C ALA A 62 5.23 7.03 11.22
N ILE A 63 4.01 7.37 11.63
CA ILE A 63 2.94 6.41 11.87
C ILE A 63 2.11 6.27 10.60
N TYR A 64 2.23 5.12 9.94
CA TYR A 64 1.40 4.76 8.79
C TYR A 64 0.17 4.01 9.30
N LEU A 65 -1.00 4.66 9.26
CA LEU A 65 -2.28 3.99 9.50
C LEU A 65 -2.74 3.34 8.19
N PRO A 66 -2.75 2.00 8.03
CA PRO A 66 -3.44 1.40 6.92
C PRO A 66 -4.95 1.56 7.14
N LEU A 67 -5.64 2.36 6.31
CA LEU A 67 -7.09 2.25 6.18
C LEU A 67 -7.38 0.93 5.44
N ILE A 68 -7.46 -0.15 6.19
CA ILE A 68 -8.02 -1.42 5.72
C ILE A 68 -9.54 -1.29 5.69
N HIS A 69 -10.09 -0.91 4.54
CA HIS A 69 -11.50 -1.21 4.23
C HIS A 69 -11.54 -2.60 3.57
N ASN A 70 -11.74 -3.60 4.41
CA ASN A 70 -11.98 -4.97 3.99
C ASN A 70 -13.40 -5.04 3.39
N GLN A 71 -13.50 -5.41 2.11
CA GLN A 71 -14.73 -6.00 1.53
C GLN A 71 -14.43 -7.46 1.27
#